data_AF-A0A8F5BU10-F1
#
_entry.id   AF-A0A8F5BU10-F1
#
_cell.length_a   1.000
_cell.length_b   1.000
_cell.length_c   1.000
_cell.angle_alpha   90.00
_cell.angle_beta   90.00
_cell.angle_gamma   90.00
#
_symmetry.space_group_name_H-M   'P 1'
#
loop_
_entity.id
_entity.type
_entity.pdbx_description
1 polymer ?
#
loop_
_entity_poly.entity_id
_entity_poly.type
_entity_poly.pdbx_seq_one_letter_code
_entity_poly.pdbx_strand_id
1 'polypeptide(L)'
;MSNVENLIESVGELWNRYVKHEFVLKMRDGSLPLDIFRYYLIQDGKYVEDMLRALLIASSKGPIDKVTKVLNLVFSTRDKGLEIHSKLYSELSISRDEIVKTRYNLINYAYTRHLYFYANLDWNKFLVAWTPCMFGYSIIGDYVVERLSRVQIIE
;
A
#
# COMPACT_ATOMS: atom_id res chain seq x y z
N MET A 1 23.19 4.46 -6.37
CA MET A 1 21.72 4.43 -6.28
C MET A 1 21.28 3.00 -6.07
N SER A 2 20.38 2.77 -5.12
CA SER A 2 19.76 1.46 -4.89
C SER A 2 18.91 1.07 -6.10
N ASN A 3 18.61 -0.23 -6.25
CA ASN A 3 17.74 -0.71 -7.32
C ASN A 3 16.34 -0.05 -7.29
N VAL A 4 15.86 0.35 -6.11
CA VAL A 4 14.56 1.01 -5.96
C VAL A 4 14.61 2.46 -6.41
N GLU A 5 15.71 3.18 -6.14
CA GLU A 5 15.91 4.55 -6.63
C GLU A 5 15.91 4.60 -8.16
N ASN A 6 16.60 3.65 -8.82
CA ASN A 6 16.59 3.55 -10.27
C ASN A 6 15.17 3.28 -10.83
N LEU A 7 14.35 2.47 -10.15
CA LEU A 7 12.96 2.21 -10.55
C LEU A 7 12.09 3.46 -10.38
N ILE A 8 12.27 4.22 -9.30
CA ILE A 8 11.56 5.47 -9.06
C ILE A 8 11.94 6.51 -10.11
N GLU A 9 13.22 6.68 -10.40
CA GLU A 9 13.70 7.59 -11.45
C GLU A 9 13.14 7.21 -12.83
N SER A 10 13.01 5.92 -13.13
CA SER A 10 12.51 5.45 -14.41
C SER A 10 11.06 5.85 -14.71
N VAL A 11 10.26 6.15 -13.68
CA VAL A 11 8.86 6.60 -13.81
C VAL A 11 8.69 8.10 -13.61
N GLY A 12 9.75 8.81 -13.18
CA GLY A 12 9.83 10.27 -13.10
C GLY A 12 8.61 10.93 -12.46
N GLU A 13 8.01 11.86 -13.19
CA GLU A 13 6.85 12.67 -12.76
C GLU A 13 5.67 11.84 -12.25
N LEU A 14 5.47 10.61 -12.76
CA LEU A 14 4.39 9.74 -12.31
C LEU A 14 4.54 9.37 -10.83
N TRP A 15 5.78 9.18 -10.36
CA TRP A 15 6.04 8.91 -8.96
C TRP A 15 5.65 10.11 -8.09
N ASN A 16 6.06 11.30 -8.49
CA ASN A 16 5.72 12.55 -7.79
C ASN A 16 4.20 12.73 -7.68
N ARG A 17 3.46 12.48 -8.77
CA ARG A 17 1.99 12.53 -8.78
C ARG A 17 1.33 11.51 -7.86
N TYR A 18 1.96 10.34 -7.67
CA TYR A 18 1.48 9.33 -6.73
C TYR A 18 1.72 9.76 -5.28
N VAL A 19 2.97 10.07 -4.91
CA VAL A 19 3.31 10.35 -3.50
C VAL A 19 2.84 11.73 -3.01
N LYS A 20 2.56 12.67 -3.93
CA LYS A 20 2.01 14.01 -3.63
C LYS A 20 0.60 14.20 -4.20
N HIS A 21 -0.15 13.13 -4.39
CA HIS A 21 -1.51 13.22 -4.90
C HIS A 21 -2.36 14.13 -4.00
N GLU A 22 -3.35 14.83 -4.59
CA GLU A 22 -4.24 15.76 -3.87
C GLU A 22 -4.88 15.12 -2.63
N PHE A 23 -5.24 13.84 -2.72
CA PHE A 23 -5.75 13.06 -1.58
C PHE A 23 -4.78 13.03 -0.39
N VAL A 24 -3.48 12.84 -0.64
CA VAL A 24 -2.43 12.83 0.39
C VAL A 24 -2.24 14.23 0.98
N LEU A 25 -2.23 15.27 0.13
CA LEU A 25 -2.10 16.65 0.56
C LEU A 25 -3.26 17.07 1.48
N LYS A 26 -4.49 16.76 1.07
CA LYS A 26 -5.70 17.03 1.85
C LYS A 26 -5.77 16.22 3.15
N MET A 27 -5.19 15.02 3.16
CA MET A 27 -5.06 14.24 4.39
C MET A 27 -4.06 14.88 5.35
N ARG A 28 -2.94 15.40 4.82
CA ARG A 28 -1.91 16.08 5.61
C ARG A 28 -2.41 17.38 6.24
N ASP A 29 -3.11 18.22 5.48
CA ASP A 29 -3.60 19.52 5.96
C ASP A 29 -4.94 19.44 6.72
N GLY A 30 -5.56 18.25 6.77
CA GLY A 30 -6.82 18.01 7.47
C GLY A 30 -8.07 18.47 6.71
N SER A 31 -7.95 18.88 5.45
CA SER A 31 -9.08 19.33 4.61
C SER A 31 -9.78 18.20 3.85
N LEU A 32 -9.30 16.96 3.93
CA LEU A 32 -9.92 15.82 3.26
C LEU A 32 -11.32 15.55 3.82
N PRO A 33 -12.37 15.57 2.98
CA PRO A 33 -13.72 15.23 3.43
C PRO A 33 -13.78 13.83 4.05
N LEU A 34 -14.46 13.72 5.19
CA LEU A 34 -14.48 12.51 5.99
C LEU A 34 -15.13 11.32 5.27
N ASP A 35 -16.14 11.58 4.44
CA ASP A 35 -16.80 10.59 3.59
C ASP A 35 -15.86 10.00 2.53
N ILE A 36 -14.99 10.83 1.96
CA ILE A 36 -13.95 10.38 1.01
C ILE A 36 -12.92 9.51 1.74
N PHE A 37 -12.48 9.91 2.93
CA PHE A 37 -11.55 9.11 3.74
C PHE A 37 -12.18 7.77 4.18
N ARG A 38 -13.44 7.80 4.60
CA ARG A 38 -14.22 6.59 4.95
C ARG A 38 -14.31 5.63 3.76
N TYR A 39 -14.62 6.14 2.57
CA TYR A 39 -14.65 5.33 1.34
C TYR A 39 -13.29 4.73 1.00
N TYR A 40 -12.21 5.51 1.15
CA TYR A 40 -10.83 5.03 0.99
C TYR A 40 -10.55 3.84 1.93
N LEU A 41 -10.87 3.96 3.22
CA LEU A 41 -10.64 2.91 4.20
C LEU A 41 -11.41 1.61 3.91
N ILE A 42 -12.62 1.72 3.37
CA ILE A 42 -13.41 0.56 2.93
C ILE A 42 -12.70 -0.15 1.77
N GLN A 43 -12.22 0.61 0.78
CA GLN A 43 -11.48 0.05 -0.36
C GLN A 43 -10.11 -0.51 0.06
N ASP A 44 -9.42 0.17 0.97
CA ASP A 44 -8.13 -0.26 1.55
C ASP A 44 -8.27 -1.60 2.26
N GLY A 45 -9.33 -1.80 3.04
CA GLY A 45 -9.61 -3.10 3.68
C GLY A 45 -9.70 -4.25 2.67
N LYS A 46 -10.32 -4.02 1.50
CA LYS A 46 -10.37 -5.02 0.42
C LYS A 46 -9.00 -5.22 -0.24
N TYR A 47 -8.26 -4.15 -0.46
CA TYR A 47 -6.92 -4.19 -1.05
C TYR A 47 -5.96 -4.97 -0.18
N VAL A 48 -5.90 -4.69 1.13
CA VAL A 48 -4.98 -5.34 2.08
C VAL A 48 -5.23 -6.84 2.13
N GLU A 49 -6.49 -7.28 2.16
CA GLU A 49 -6.81 -8.71 2.16
C GLU A 49 -6.30 -9.41 0.89
N ASP A 50 -6.54 -8.83 -0.29
CA ASP A 50 -6.09 -9.39 -1.56
C ASP A 50 -4.58 -9.32 -1.74
N MET A 51 -3.95 -8.23 -1.30
CA MET A 51 -2.50 -8.06 -1.32
C MET A 51 -1.82 -9.10 -0.43
N LEU A 52 -2.35 -9.38 0.76
CA LEU A 52 -1.82 -10.42 1.66
C LEU A 52 -1.96 -11.82 1.04
N ARG A 53 -3.08 -12.12 0.40
CA ARG A 53 -3.27 -13.39 -0.33
C ARG A 53 -2.27 -13.52 -1.48
N ALA A 54 -2.08 -12.46 -2.27
CA ALA A 54 -1.09 -12.44 -3.35
C ALA A 54 0.34 -12.63 -2.82
N LEU A 55 0.70 -11.97 -1.71
CA LEU A 55 1.99 -12.15 -1.04
C LEU A 55 2.21 -13.61 -0.64
N LEU A 56 1.23 -14.26 0.00
CA LEU A 56 1.34 -15.67 0.40
C LEU A 56 1.50 -16.61 -0.81
N ILE A 57 0.78 -16.35 -1.91
CA ILE A 57 0.92 -17.11 -3.17
C ILE A 57 2.33 -16.94 -3.75
N ALA A 58 2.86 -15.72 -3.78
CA ALA A 58 4.22 -15.46 -4.26
C ALA A 58 5.28 -16.10 -3.35
N SER A 59 5.08 -16.03 -2.03
CA SER A 59 5.98 -16.60 -1.02
C SER A 59 6.20 -18.10 -1.21
N SER A 60 5.20 -18.84 -1.68
CA SER A 60 5.36 -20.28 -2.01
C SER A 60 6.38 -20.56 -3.12
N LYS A 61 6.78 -19.55 -3.89
CA LYS A 61 7.68 -19.65 -5.05
C LYS A 61 9.05 -18.98 -4.81
N GLY A 62 9.26 -18.40 -3.63
CA GLY A 62 10.47 -17.63 -3.32
C GLY A 62 11.52 -18.44 -2.53
N PRO A 63 12.78 -17.96 -2.47
CA PRO A 63 13.78 -18.53 -1.58
C PRO A 63 13.37 -18.41 -0.12
N ILE A 64 13.41 -19.52 0.62
CA ILE A 64 12.85 -19.62 1.98
C ILE A 64 13.42 -18.57 2.95
N ASP A 65 14.71 -18.26 2.84
CA ASP A 65 15.40 -17.28 3.69
C ASP A 65 14.89 -15.85 3.41
N LYS A 66 14.68 -15.49 2.14
CA LYS A 66 14.16 -14.18 1.73
C LYS A 66 12.69 -14.04 2.07
N VAL A 67 11.90 -15.07 1.78
CA VAL A 67 10.47 -15.12 2.07
C VAL A 67 10.22 -14.96 3.56
N THR A 68 10.92 -15.73 4.39
CA THR A 68 10.76 -15.68 5.86
C THR A 68 11.05 -14.28 6.39
N LYS A 69 12.12 -13.62 5.91
CA LYS A 69 12.43 -12.24 6.29
C LYS A 69 11.29 -11.27 5.95
N VAL A 70 10.77 -11.33 4.73
CA VAL A 70 9.67 -10.46 4.28
C VAL A 70 8.41 -10.71 5.08
N LEU A 71 7.99 -11.98 5.24
CA LEU A 71 6.79 -12.32 5.99
C LEU A 71 6.90 -11.91 7.46
N ASN A 72 8.05 -12.09 8.10
CA ASN A 72 8.26 -11.64 9.48
C ASN A 72 8.11 -10.12 9.60
N LEU A 73 8.66 -9.33 8.67
CA LEU A 73 8.48 -7.87 8.70
C LEU A 73 7.02 -7.45 8.51
N VAL A 74 6.31 -8.08 7.57
CA VAL A 74 4.89 -7.78 7.31
C VAL A 74 4.01 -8.18 8.50
N PHE A 75 4.21 -9.37 9.05
CA PHE A 75 3.35 -9.86 10.14
C PHE A 75 3.71 -9.26 11.51
N SER A 76 4.97 -8.90 11.77
CA SER A 76 5.34 -8.20 13.02
C SER A 76 4.80 -6.77 13.12
N THR A 77 4.51 -6.14 11.98
CA THR A 77 3.91 -4.80 11.90
C THR A 77 2.39 -4.84 11.80
N ARG A 78 1.82 -6.02 11.49
CA ARG A 78 0.39 -6.22 11.30
C ARG A 78 -0.44 -5.89 12.53
N ASP A 79 -0.01 -6.28 13.72
CA ASP A 79 -0.80 -6.06 14.94
C ASP A 79 -0.99 -4.57 15.23
N LYS A 80 0.05 -3.76 14.98
CA LYS A 80 -0.01 -2.30 15.07
C LYS A 80 -0.91 -1.70 13.99
N GLY A 81 -0.84 -2.22 12.76
CA GLY A 81 -1.72 -1.79 11.66
C GLY A 81 -3.19 -2.11 11.93
N LEU A 82 -3.48 -3.32 12.41
CA LEU A 82 -4.83 -3.76 12.76
C LEU A 82 -5.43 -2.97 13.92
N GLU A 83 -4.64 -2.60 14.92
CA GLU A 83 -5.10 -1.76 16.04
C GLU A 83 -5.54 -0.36 15.54
N ILE A 84 -4.73 0.26 14.67
CA ILE A 84 -5.06 1.55 14.06
C ILE A 84 -6.30 1.44 13.17
N HIS A 85 -6.35 0.44 12.28
CA HIS A 85 -7.52 0.20 11.43
C HIS A 85 -8.77 -0.06 12.25
N SER A 86 -8.69 -0.84 13.33
CA SER A 86 -9.84 -1.13 14.20
C SER A 86 -10.37 0.12 14.87
N LYS A 87 -9.48 1.01 15.34
CA LYS A 87 -9.88 2.30 15.91
C LYS A 87 -10.58 3.17 14.87
N LEU A 88 -9.98 3.34 13.69
CA LEU A 88 -10.54 4.14 12.60
C LEU A 88 -11.88 3.59 12.10
N TYR A 89 -12.01 2.26 11.98
CA TYR A 89 -13.26 1.62 11.59
C TYR A 89 -14.36 1.86 12.63
N SER A 90 -14.02 1.81 13.91
CA SER A 90 -14.98 2.13 14.98
C SER A 90 -15.42 3.60 14.92
N GLU A 91 -14.48 4.54 14.83
CA GLU A 91 -14.77 5.99 14.82
C GLU A 91 -15.61 6.41 13.59
N LEU A 92 -15.42 5.74 12.45
CA LEU A 92 -16.11 6.04 11.20
C LEU A 92 -17.30 5.12 10.92
N SER A 93 -17.68 4.28 11.89
CA SER A 93 -18.78 3.32 11.75
C SER A 93 -18.65 2.46 10.49
N ILE A 94 -17.44 1.96 10.21
CA ILE A 94 -17.15 1.01 9.14
C ILE A 94 -17.22 -0.39 9.72
N SER A 95 -18.10 -1.23 9.19
CA SER A 95 -18.20 -2.64 9.60
C SER A 95 -17.45 -3.57 8.66
N ARG A 96 -17.02 -4.73 9.17
CA ARG A 96 -16.44 -5.79 8.32
C ARG A 96 -17.43 -6.23 7.23
N ASP A 97 -18.70 -6.35 7.57
CA ASP A 97 -19.78 -6.69 6.64
C ASP A 97 -19.89 -5.70 5.48
N GLU A 98 -19.76 -4.40 5.78
CA GLU A 98 -19.76 -3.35 4.76
C GLU A 98 -18.56 -3.48 3.83
N ILE A 99 -17.35 -3.72 4.35
CA ILE A 99 -16.15 -3.93 3.52
C ILE A 99 -16.33 -5.13 2.59
N VAL A 100 -16.86 -6.23 3.11
CA VAL A 100 -17.11 -7.45 2.33
C VAL A 100 -18.15 -7.21 1.24
N LYS A 101 -19.29 -6.60 1.58
CA LYS A 101 -20.41 -6.34 0.66
C LYS A 101 -20.11 -5.24 -0.36
N THR A 102 -19.24 -4.29 -0.03
CA THR A 102 -18.85 -3.21 -0.93
C THR A 102 -18.12 -3.77 -2.14
N ARG A 103 -18.52 -3.36 -3.34
CA ARG A 103 -17.84 -3.74 -4.58
C ARG A 103 -16.46 -3.07 -4.64
N TYR A 104 -15.51 -3.76 -5.25
CA TYR A 104 -14.27 -3.12 -5.64
C TYR A 104 -14.59 -1.98 -6.61
N ASN A 105 -13.91 -0.84 -6.42
CA ASN A 105 -13.81 0.10 -7.53
C ASN A 105 -12.90 -0.48 -8.63
N LEU A 106 -13.00 0.06 -9.84
CA LEU A 106 -12.27 -0.45 -11.00
C LEU A 106 -10.76 -0.50 -10.77
N ILE A 107 -10.20 0.54 -10.14
CA ILE A 107 -8.75 0.68 -9.94
C ILE A 107 -8.24 -0.31 -8.89
N ASN A 108 -8.96 -0.46 -7.78
CA ASN A 108 -8.66 -1.44 -6.74
C ASN A 108 -8.73 -2.87 -7.29
N TYR A 109 -9.77 -3.16 -8.08
CA TYR A 109 -9.87 -4.44 -8.76
C TYR A 109 -8.68 -4.69 -9.71
N ALA A 110 -8.38 -3.73 -10.59
CA ALA A 110 -7.29 -3.86 -11.55
C ALA A 110 -5.93 -4.05 -10.84
N TYR A 111 -5.65 -3.27 -9.80
CA TYR A 111 -4.38 -3.33 -9.09
C TYR A 111 -4.22 -4.65 -8.32
N THR A 112 -5.26 -5.11 -7.61
CA THR A 112 -5.20 -6.41 -6.93
C THR A 112 -5.03 -7.56 -7.92
N ARG A 113 -5.69 -7.55 -9.09
CA ARG A 113 -5.46 -8.59 -10.12
C ARG A 113 -4.07 -8.53 -10.74
N HIS A 114 -3.48 -7.34 -10.88
CA HIS A 114 -2.08 -7.19 -11.28
C HIS A 114 -1.13 -7.87 -10.27
N LEU A 115 -1.35 -7.69 -8.97
CA LEU A 115 -0.58 -8.38 -7.93
C LEU A 115 -0.75 -9.90 -7.98
N TYR A 116 -1.99 -10.39 -8.12
CA TYR A 116 -2.24 -11.82 -8.26
C TYR A 116 -1.58 -12.42 -9.50
N PHE A 117 -1.59 -11.71 -10.63
CA PHE A 117 -0.95 -12.17 -11.85
C PHE A 117 0.54 -12.44 -11.60
N TYR A 118 1.27 -11.47 -11.05
CA TYR A 118 2.70 -11.66 -10.79
C TYR A 118 3.00 -12.62 -9.63
N ALA A 119 2.13 -12.69 -8.61
CA ALA A 119 2.24 -13.67 -7.54
C ALA A 119 2.17 -15.13 -8.04
N ASN A 120 1.40 -15.37 -9.10
CA ASN A 120 1.30 -16.67 -9.73
C ASN A 120 2.49 -17.00 -10.65
N LEU A 121 3.24 -15.99 -11.10
CA LEU A 121 4.37 -16.20 -12.00
C LEU A 121 5.68 -16.46 -11.26
N ASP A 122 6.15 -15.50 -10.47
CA ASP A 122 7.50 -15.54 -9.90
C ASP A 122 7.62 -14.60 -8.69
N TRP A 123 8.43 -15.01 -7.71
CA TRP A 123 8.67 -14.24 -6.49
C TRP A 123 9.27 -12.85 -6.77
N ASN A 124 10.31 -12.76 -7.62
CA ASN A 124 10.96 -11.48 -7.87
C ASN A 124 10.06 -10.54 -8.67
N LYS A 125 9.31 -11.07 -9.66
CA LYS A 125 8.33 -10.27 -10.41
C LYS A 125 7.23 -9.73 -9.50
N PHE A 126 6.72 -10.54 -8.57
CA PHE A 126 5.78 -10.07 -7.56
C PHE A 126 6.36 -8.96 -6.69
N LEU A 127 7.59 -9.11 -6.20
CA LEU A 127 8.24 -8.08 -5.39
C LEU A 127 8.33 -6.75 -6.15
N VAL A 128 8.71 -6.76 -7.42
CA VAL A 128 8.76 -5.54 -8.24
C VAL A 128 7.36 -4.93 -8.41
N ALA A 129 6.34 -5.74 -8.72
CA ALA A 129 4.96 -5.27 -8.84
C ALA A 129 4.39 -4.69 -7.53
N TRP A 130 4.86 -5.19 -6.39
CA TRP A 130 4.38 -4.79 -5.06
C TRP A 130 5.18 -3.63 -4.43
N THR A 131 6.41 -3.39 -4.89
CA THR A 131 7.31 -2.35 -4.35
C THR A 131 6.69 -0.94 -4.29
N PRO A 132 5.91 -0.47 -5.30
CA PRO A 132 5.28 0.85 -5.22
C PRO A 132 4.35 1.04 -4.01
N CYS A 133 3.71 -0.03 -3.53
CA CYS A 133 2.89 0.00 -2.32
C CYS A 133 3.76 0.30 -1.08
N MET A 134 4.77 -0.55 -0.84
CA MET A 134 5.54 -0.49 0.41
C MET A 134 6.43 0.76 0.47
N PHE A 135 7.15 1.05 -0.61
CA PHE A 135 8.01 2.24 -0.66
C PHE A 135 7.20 3.54 -0.77
N GLY A 136 6.15 3.54 -1.59
CA GLY A 136 5.31 4.73 -1.75
C GLY A 136 4.67 5.17 -0.44
N TYR A 137 4.11 4.25 0.34
CA TYR A 137 3.53 4.57 1.65
C TYR A 137 4.57 5.02 2.67
N SER A 138 5.81 4.51 2.61
CA SER A 138 6.91 5.03 3.45
C SER A 138 7.20 6.49 3.14
N ILE A 139 7.36 6.83 1.86
CA ILE A 139 7.65 8.20 1.41
C ILE A 139 6.48 9.13 1.71
N ILE A 140 5.24 8.68 1.48
CA ILE A 140 4.02 9.41 1.85
C ILE A 140 4.01 9.67 3.37
N GLY A 141 4.31 8.67 4.19
CA GLY A 141 4.38 8.80 5.64
C GLY A 141 5.41 9.85 6.08
N ASP A 142 6.62 9.80 5.52
CA ASP A 142 7.67 10.78 5.82
C ASP A 142 7.28 12.19 5.35
N TYR A 143 6.60 12.29 4.21
CA TYR A 143 6.09 13.55 3.68
C TYR A 143 4.97 14.15 4.54
N VAL A 144 4.06 13.33 5.06
CA VAL A 144 2.94 13.76 5.89
C VAL A 144 3.40 14.17 7.30
N VAL A 145 4.37 13.46 7.88
CA VAL A 145 4.86 13.70 9.27
C VAL A 145 6.00 14.73 9.31
N GLU A 146 6.30 15.40 8.19
CA GLU A 146 7.39 16.39 8.07
C GLU A 146 8.78 15.85 8.47
N ARG A 147 9.02 14.54 8.28
CA ARG A 147 10.31 13.91 8.56
C ARG A 147 11.31 13.94 7.38
N LEU A 148 10.95 14.55 6.26
CA LEU A 148 11.83 14.61 5.09
C LEU A 148 12.93 15.67 5.22
N SER A 149 14.11 15.23 5.65
CA SER A 149 15.39 15.84 5.28
C SER A 149 15.77 15.38 3.86
N ARG A 150 15.44 16.19 2.83
CA ARG A 150 16.09 16.31 1.50
C ARG A 150 16.46 15.07 0.64
N VAL A 151 16.03 13.85 0.92
CA VAL A 151 16.39 12.69 0.09
C VAL A 151 15.12 12.11 -0.53
N GLN A 152 15.03 12.04 -1.86
CA GLN A 152 14.01 11.36 -2.70
C GLN A 152 12.84 12.18 -3.28
N ILE A 153 12.85 13.51 -3.22
CA ILE A 153 12.01 14.30 -4.13
C ILE A 153 12.80 14.47 -5.43
N ILE A 154 12.31 13.88 -6.52
CA ILE A 154 12.81 14.22 -7.86
C ILE A 154 12.28 15.63 -8.15
N GLU A 155 13.17 16.62 -8.15
CA GLU A 155 12.91 17.97 -8.66
C GLU A 155 12.94 18.01 -10.19
#